data_AF-A0A7X9DW27-F1
#
_entry.id   AF-A0A7X9DW27-F1
#
_cell.length_a   1.000
_cell.length_b   1.000
_cell.length_c   1.000
_cell.angle_alpha   90.00
_cell.angle_beta   90.00
_cell.angle_gamma   90.00
#
_symmetry.space_group_name_H-M   'P 1'
#
loop_
_entity.id
_entity.type
_entity.pdbx_description
1 polymer ?
#
loop_
_entity_poly.entity_id
_entity_poly.type
_entity_poly.pdbx_seq_one_letter_code
_entity_poly.pdbx_strand_id
1 'polypeptide(L)'
;MMASEVRMGLSMEPRRVFREALLVWLAAIGGILVFKIFSFVPFIKENLWGIAGIIFLFLPLEWLYRKRADPEAFGISWKKLGQGALWALAWMALTFPLYIPAYRLWFGRSEFHFALPADFWKEVVGFVFLVALPEEVFYRGYLQTRLDAVFPKKIRVLGADVGWSLVVAAAFFAVGHLVEPRPDKLGTFFPGLVFGWLRARTGTVGGAVIFHAACNIWAEILRYGYFGVP
;
A
#
# COMPACT_ATOMS: atom_id res chain seq x y z
N MET A 1 13.20 -5.47 -26.55
CA MET A 1 11.82 -4.93 -26.57
C MET A 1 10.78 -6.05 -26.73
N MET A 2 10.91 -6.96 -27.70
CA MET A 2 9.97 -8.10 -27.86
C MET A 2 9.93 -9.09 -26.68
N ALA A 3 11.06 -9.36 -26.00
CA ALA A 3 11.12 -10.34 -24.90
C ALA A 3 10.38 -9.92 -23.61
N SER A 4 10.21 -8.61 -23.37
CA SER A 4 9.45 -8.10 -22.21
C SER A 4 7.96 -7.97 -22.49
N GLU A 5 7.56 -7.72 -23.75
CA GLU A 5 6.16 -7.68 -24.17
C GLU A 5 5.51 -9.06 -24.04
N VAL A 6 6.21 -10.12 -24.46
CA VAL A 6 5.74 -11.51 -24.34
C VAL A 6 5.56 -11.95 -22.88
N ARG A 7 6.37 -11.41 -21.94
CA ARG A 7 6.29 -11.77 -20.50
C ARG A 7 5.14 -11.13 -19.74
N MET A 8 4.55 -10.03 -20.23
CA MET A 8 3.49 -9.31 -19.50
C MET A 8 2.12 -9.32 -20.17
N GLY A 9 1.98 -9.73 -21.43
CA GLY A 9 0.67 -9.75 -22.13
C GLY A 9 0.02 -8.37 -22.30
N LEU A 10 0.77 -7.29 -22.05
CA LEU A 10 0.30 -5.91 -21.92
C LEU A 10 1.13 -4.97 -22.79
N SER A 11 0.52 -3.85 -23.21
CA SER A 11 1.21 -2.80 -23.96
C SER A 11 2.40 -2.27 -23.16
N MET A 12 3.50 -1.97 -23.86
CA MET A 12 4.69 -1.30 -23.31
C MET A 12 4.85 0.14 -23.80
N GLU A 13 3.96 0.60 -24.70
CA GLU A 13 3.95 1.99 -25.16
C GLU A 13 3.59 2.95 -24.00
N PRO A 14 4.46 3.90 -23.62
CA PRO A 14 4.33 4.67 -22.38
C PRO A 14 2.98 5.38 -22.20
N ARG A 15 2.40 5.97 -23.26
CA ARG A 15 1.11 6.67 -23.15
C ARG A 15 -0.03 5.71 -22.86
N ARG A 16 -0.08 4.56 -23.55
CA ARG A 16 -1.05 3.49 -23.29
C ARG A 16 -0.91 2.94 -21.88
N VAL A 17 0.33 2.72 -21.40
CA VAL A 17 0.57 2.22 -20.04
C VAL A 17 0.09 3.22 -18.99
N PHE A 18 0.44 4.50 -19.12
CA PHE A 18 0.01 5.51 -18.16
C PHE A 18 -1.51 5.66 -18.15
N ARG A 19 -2.15 5.68 -19.33
CA ARG A 19 -3.60 5.75 -19.44
C ARG A 19 -4.28 4.54 -18.81
N GLU A 20 -3.76 3.34 -19.05
CA GLU A 20 -4.25 2.11 -18.42
C GLU A 20 -4.18 2.18 -16.89
N ALA A 21 -2.99 2.50 -16.37
CA ALA A 21 -2.72 2.63 -14.94
C ALA A 21 -3.66 3.66 -14.28
N LEU A 22 -3.84 4.81 -14.92
CA LEU A 22 -4.74 5.87 -14.46
C LEU A 22 -6.20 5.40 -14.46
N LEU A 23 -6.67 4.74 -15.52
CA LEU A 23 -8.05 4.26 -15.60
C LEU A 23 -8.35 3.17 -14.56
N VAL A 24 -7.43 2.23 -14.32
CA VAL A 24 -7.60 1.21 -13.29
C VAL A 24 -7.60 1.84 -11.89
N TRP A 25 -6.74 2.83 -11.64
CA TRP A 25 -6.76 3.60 -10.39
C TRP A 25 -8.05 4.39 -10.22
N LEU A 26 -8.52 5.10 -11.25
CA LEU A 26 -9.79 5.84 -11.22
C LEU A 26 -10.98 4.90 -10.99
N ALA A 27 -10.97 3.70 -11.57
CA ALA A 27 -12.00 2.69 -11.32
C ALA A 27 -11.99 2.19 -9.88
N ALA A 28 -10.81 1.95 -9.29
CA ALA A 28 -10.68 1.57 -7.89
C ALA A 28 -11.22 2.66 -6.95
N ILE A 29 -10.70 3.89 -7.09
CA ILE A 29 -11.09 5.03 -6.25
C ILE A 29 -12.56 5.39 -6.46
N GLY A 30 -13.02 5.43 -7.71
CA GLY A 30 -14.43 5.66 -8.05
C GLY A 30 -15.36 4.63 -7.44
N GLY A 31 -15.00 3.35 -7.47
CA GLY A 31 -15.75 2.27 -6.82
C GLY A 31 -15.87 2.50 -5.31
N ILE A 32 -14.76 2.81 -4.63
CA ILE A 32 -14.76 3.07 -3.18
C ILE A 32 -15.58 4.33 -2.87
N LEU A 33 -15.48 5.40 -3.67
CA LEU A 33 -16.26 6.63 -3.51
C LEU A 33 -17.76 6.37 -3.62
N VAL A 34 -18.19 5.51 -4.55
CA VAL A 34 -19.60 5.10 -4.65
C VAL A 34 -20.04 4.45 -3.34
N PHE A 35 -19.31 3.48 -2.80
CA PHE A 35 -19.65 2.89 -1.51
C PHE A 35 -19.59 3.92 -0.36
N LYS A 36 -18.65 4.86 -0.37
CA LYS A 36 -18.58 5.95 0.61
C LYS A 36 -19.83 6.84 0.56
N ILE A 37 -20.36 7.16 -0.62
CA ILE A 37 -21.62 7.92 -0.77
C ILE A 37 -22.79 7.16 -0.14
N PHE A 38 -22.81 5.83 -0.29
CA PHE A 38 -23.82 4.96 0.33
C PHE A 38 -23.54 4.59 1.80
N SER A 39 -22.57 5.24 2.46
CA SER A 39 -22.24 4.96 3.87
C SER A 39 -23.30 5.39 4.89
N PHE A 40 -24.45 5.90 4.44
CA PHE A 40 -25.65 6.01 5.27
C PHE A 40 -26.29 4.65 5.58
N VAL A 41 -25.98 3.61 4.80
CA VAL A 41 -26.35 2.22 5.10
C VAL A 41 -25.37 1.65 6.14
N PRO A 42 -25.82 1.19 7.33
CA PRO A 42 -24.93 0.74 8.40
C PRO A 42 -23.94 -0.34 7.96
N PHE A 43 -24.42 -1.34 7.22
CA PHE A 43 -23.57 -2.40 6.67
C PHE A 43 -22.42 -1.86 5.81
N ILE A 44 -22.69 -0.88 4.94
CA ILE A 44 -21.66 -0.29 4.08
C ILE A 44 -20.68 0.52 4.92
N LYS A 45 -21.18 1.31 5.88
CA LYS A 45 -20.34 2.10 6.78
C LYS A 45 -19.36 1.24 7.56
N GLU A 46 -19.85 0.15 8.16
CA GLU A 46 -19.10 -0.77 9.00
C GLU A 46 -18.10 -1.62 8.20
N ASN A 47 -18.35 -1.84 6.91
CA ASN A 47 -17.54 -2.72 6.07
C ASN A 47 -16.74 -1.98 4.98
N LEU A 48 -16.72 -0.64 4.96
CA LEU A 48 -16.11 0.15 3.89
C LEU A 48 -14.62 -0.17 3.65
N TRP A 49 -13.85 -0.28 4.73
CA TRP A 49 -12.46 -0.77 4.71
C TRP A 49 -12.29 -2.15 4.04
N GLY A 50 -13.11 -3.14 4.42
CA GLY A 50 -13.11 -4.45 3.77
C GLY A 50 -13.52 -4.40 2.30
N ILE A 51 -14.51 -3.58 1.96
CA ILE A 51 -14.93 -3.34 0.57
C ILE A 51 -13.78 -2.72 -0.25
N ALA A 52 -13.06 -1.74 0.31
CA ALA A 52 -11.89 -1.16 -0.32
C ALA A 52 -10.78 -2.21 -0.54
N GLY A 53 -10.53 -3.06 0.46
CA GLY A 53 -9.63 -4.20 0.34
C GLY A 53 -10.02 -5.17 -0.79
N ILE A 54 -11.30 -5.51 -0.92
CA ILE A 54 -11.80 -6.35 -2.02
C ILE A 54 -11.55 -5.67 -3.37
N ILE A 55 -11.85 -4.38 -3.50
CA ILE A 55 -11.63 -3.64 -4.74
C ILE A 55 -10.13 -3.62 -5.09
N PHE A 56 -9.26 -3.25 -4.14
CA PHE A 56 -7.82 -3.17 -4.38
C PHE A 56 -7.18 -4.53 -4.67
N LEU A 57 -7.70 -5.62 -4.11
CA LEU A 57 -7.17 -6.95 -4.39
C LEU A 57 -7.67 -7.50 -5.73
N PHE A 58 -8.99 -7.52 -5.94
CA PHE A 58 -9.57 -8.25 -7.06
C PHE A 58 -9.57 -7.45 -8.37
N LEU A 59 -9.70 -6.13 -8.35
CA LEU A 59 -9.68 -5.33 -9.58
C LEU A 59 -8.38 -5.50 -10.40
N PRO A 60 -7.17 -5.33 -9.82
CA PRO A 60 -5.95 -5.51 -10.60
C PRO A 60 -5.72 -6.98 -10.96
N LEU A 61 -6.07 -7.94 -10.09
CA LEU A 61 -5.91 -9.37 -10.40
C LEU A 61 -6.80 -9.80 -11.57
N GLU A 62 -8.06 -9.37 -11.58
CA GLU A 62 -8.97 -9.62 -12.69
C GLU A 62 -8.49 -8.94 -13.97
N TRP A 63 -7.95 -7.72 -13.87
CA TRP A 63 -7.34 -7.04 -15.01
C TRP A 63 -6.16 -7.83 -15.60
N LEU A 64 -5.24 -8.29 -14.74
CA LEU A 64 -4.10 -9.11 -15.15
C LEU A 64 -4.54 -10.44 -15.75
N TYR A 65 -5.53 -11.11 -15.14
CA TYR A 65 -6.11 -12.35 -15.64
C TYR A 65 -6.68 -12.20 -17.05
N ARG A 66 -7.50 -11.16 -17.30
CA ARG A 66 -8.05 -10.85 -18.63
C ARG A 66 -6.99 -10.56 -19.68
N LYS A 67 -5.83 -10.07 -19.25
CA LYS A 67 -4.67 -9.76 -20.11
C LYS A 67 -3.70 -10.93 -20.22
N ARG A 68 -4.00 -12.07 -19.59
CA ARG A 68 -3.15 -13.26 -19.51
C ARG A 68 -1.74 -12.92 -19.01
N ALA A 69 -1.68 -11.95 -18.10
CA ALA A 69 -0.44 -11.51 -17.47
C ALA A 69 -0.19 -12.34 -16.22
N ASP A 70 1.05 -12.81 -16.05
CA ASP A 70 1.46 -13.57 -14.87
C ASP A 70 1.56 -12.64 -13.64
N PRO A 71 0.78 -12.87 -12.56
CA PRO A 71 0.88 -12.08 -11.33
C PRO A 71 2.29 -12.06 -10.72
N GLU A 72 3.11 -13.11 -10.93
CA GLU A 72 4.47 -13.14 -10.43
C GLU A 72 5.34 -12.05 -11.07
N ALA A 73 5.11 -11.71 -12.34
CA ALA A 73 5.81 -10.60 -13.02
C ALA A 73 5.54 -9.24 -12.37
N PHE A 74 4.41 -9.12 -11.65
CA PHE A 74 4.04 -7.95 -10.87
C PHE A 74 4.57 -8.02 -9.43
N GLY A 75 5.29 -9.09 -9.05
CA GLY A 75 5.82 -9.29 -7.72
C GLY A 75 4.79 -9.77 -6.71
N ILE A 76 3.64 -10.26 -7.20
CA ILE A 76 2.60 -10.91 -6.40
C ILE A 76 3.05 -12.35 -6.20
N SER A 77 3.94 -12.53 -5.23
CA SER A 77 4.61 -13.81 -4.96
C SER A 77 5.19 -13.85 -3.55
N TRP A 78 5.31 -15.06 -3.01
CA TRP A 78 5.95 -15.34 -1.72
C TRP A 78 7.48 -15.49 -1.85
N LYS A 79 8.03 -15.42 -3.06
CA LYS A 79 9.48 -15.50 -3.28
C LYS A 79 10.18 -14.39 -2.49
N LYS A 80 11.30 -14.75 -1.86
CA LYS A 80 12.13 -13.85 -1.04
C LYS A 80 11.39 -13.19 0.13
N LEU A 81 10.28 -13.78 0.61
CA LEU A 81 9.54 -13.24 1.76
C LEU A 81 10.43 -13.02 2.98
N GLY A 82 11.33 -13.96 3.30
CA GLY A 82 12.29 -13.82 4.40
C GLY A 82 13.19 -12.59 4.23
N GLN A 83 13.72 -12.35 3.03
CA GLN A 83 14.51 -11.15 2.75
C GLN A 83 13.66 -9.87 2.87
N GLY A 84 12.41 -9.90 2.42
CA GLY A 84 11.47 -8.79 2.60
C GLY A 84 11.15 -8.51 4.06
N ALA A 85 10.96 -9.55 4.87
CA ALA A 85 10.74 -9.42 6.30
C ALA A 85 11.97 -8.80 6.99
N LEU A 86 13.19 -9.20 6.65
CA LEU A 86 14.41 -8.61 7.21
C LEU A 86 14.52 -7.11 6.91
N TRP A 87 14.23 -6.70 5.67
CA TRP A 87 14.21 -5.28 5.33
C TRP A 87 13.07 -4.52 6.01
N ALA A 88 11.89 -5.13 6.13
CA ALA A 88 10.77 -4.55 6.86
C ALA A 88 11.15 -4.32 8.33
N LEU A 89 11.77 -5.30 8.99
CA LEU A 89 12.28 -5.17 10.37
C LEU A 89 13.32 -4.06 10.50
N ALA A 90 14.24 -3.92 9.54
CA ALA A 90 15.21 -2.82 9.53
C ALA A 90 14.51 -1.45 9.46
N TRP A 91 13.49 -1.31 8.62
CA TRP A 91 12.69 -0.09 8.55
C TRP A 91 11.85 0.16 9.79
N MET A 92 11.30 -0.88 10.43
CA MET A 92 10.60 -0.74 11.72
C MET A 92 11.56 -0.23 12.80
N ALA A 93 12.74 -0.85 12.93
CA ALA A 93 13.75 -0.46 13.90
C ALA A 93 14.22 0.99 13.71
N LEU A 94 14.27 1.47 12.47
CA LEU A 94 14.62 2.85 12.15
C LEU A 94 13.46 3.82 12.42
N THR A 95 12.24 3.50 11.97
CA THR A 95 11.14 4.48 11.89
C THR A 95 10.26 4.51 13.13
N PHE A 96 10.01 3.37 13.79
CA PHE A 96 9.06 3.31 14.90
C PHE A 96 9.53 4.10 16.12
N PRO A 97 10.81 4.01 16.55
CA PRO A 97 11.30 4.83 17.67
C PRO A 97 11.21 6.33 17.37
N LEU A 98 11.50 6.75 16.13
CA LEU A 98 11.40 8.14 15.69
C LEU A 98 9.94 8.62 15.62
N TYR A 99 9.00 7.71 15.37
CA TYR A 99 7.59 8.03 15.29
C TYR A 99 6.98 8.37 16.66
N ILE A 100 7.50 7.81 17.76
CA ILE A 100 7.02 8.09 19.13
C ILE A 100 7.08 9.60 19.47
N PRO A 101 8.24 10.29 19.42
CA PRO A 101 8.30 11.71 19.73
C PRO A 101 7.51 12.55 18.73
N ALA A 102 7.50 12.18 17.44
CA ALA A 102 6.70 12.87 16.44
C ALA A 102 5.20 12.81 16.77
N TYR A 103 4.70 11.63 17.17
CA TYR A 103 3.32 11.41 17.60
C TYR A 103 2.98 12.25 18.85
N ARG A 104 3.86 12.25 19.85
CA ARG A 104 3.71 13.07 21.08
C ARG A 104 3.58 14.56 20.75
N LEU A 105 4.48 15.06 19.92
CA LEU A 105 4.50 16.47 19.52
C LEU A 105 3.27 16.85 18.69
N TRP A 106 2.87 15.99 17.75
CA TRP A 106 1.73 16.23 16.88
C TRP A 106 0.41 16.29 17.64
N PHE A 107 0.19 15.36 18.58
CA PHE A 107 -1.05 15.28 19.35
C PHE A 107 -1.02 16.02 20.69
N GLY A 108 0.12 16.60 21.08
CA GLY A 108 0.27 17.31 22.36
C GLY A 108 0.08 16.40 23.58
N ARG A 109 0.46 15.12 23.49
CA ARG A 109 0.29 14.11 24.54
C ARG A 109 1.63 13.58 25.02
N SER A 110 1.83 13.51 26.33
CA SER A 110 3.05 13.02 26.97
C SER A 110 2.85 11.69 27.71
N GLU A 111 1.69 11.51 28.33
CA GLU A 111 1.34 10.30 29.10
C GLU A 111 0.98 9.14 28.16
N PHE A 112 1.62 8.00 28.37
CA PHE A 112 1.40 6.78 27.59
C PHE A 112 1.09 5.62 28.53
N HIS A 113 -0.07 5.01 28.39
CA HIS A 113 -0.46 3.82 29.14
C HIS A 113 -0.72 2.68 28.16
N PHE A 114 0.13 1.65 28.18
CA PHE A 114 -0.06 0.53 27.27
C PHE A 114 -1.41 -0.16 27.54
N ALA A 115 -2.30 -0.09 26.55
CA ALA A 115 -3.62 -0.69 26.57
C ALA A 115 -3.94 -1.22 25.18
N LEU A 116 -4.56 -2.39 25.10
CA LEU A 116 -5.02 -3.00 23.85
C LEU A 116 -6.47 -3.45 24.02
N PRO A 117 -7.32 -3.31 22.99
CA PRO A 117 -8.68 -3.82 23.03
C PRO A 117 -8.71 -5.36 23.06
N ALA A 118 -9.81 -5.93 23.56
CA ALA A 118 -9.99 -7.37 23.64
C ALA A 118 -9.92 -8.06 22.27
N ASP A 119 -10.28 -7.34 21.21
CA ASP A 119 -10.29 -7.80 19.82
C ASP A 119 -9.08 -7.32 19.01
N PHE A 120 -8.01 -6.85 19.65
CA PHE A 120 -6.77 -6.39 18.99
C PHE A 120 -6.24 -7.37 17.92
N TRP A 121 -6.30 -8.68 18.18
CA TRP A 121 -5.85 -9.68 17.20
C TRP A 121 -6.74 -9.76 15.96
N LYS A 122 -8.03 -9.43 16.06
CA LYS A 122 -8.90 -9.30 14.89
C LYS A 122 -8.49 -8.09 14.06
N GLU A 123 -8.12 -6.98 14.70
CA GLU A 123 -7.59 -5.79 14.00
C GLU A 123 -6.29 -6.11 13.28
N VAL A 124 -5.35 -6.82 13.92
CA VAL A 124 -4.09 -7.28 13.30
C VAL A 124 -4.37 -8.08 12.03
N VAL A 125 -5.29 -9.04 12.09
CA VAL A 125 -5.70 -9.83 10.91
C VAL A 125 -6.32 -8.93 9.84
N GLY A 126 -7.18 -7.99 10.23
CA GLY A 126 -7.77 -6.99 9.34
C GLY A 126 -6.71 -6.15 8.64
N PHE A 127 -5.73 -5.62 9.37
CA PHE A 127 -4.64 -4.83 8.80
C PHE A 127 -3.78 -5.60 7.82
N VAL A 128 -3.53 -6.89 8.08
CA VAL A 128 -2.75 -7.71 7.15
C VAL A 128 -3.55 -8.03 5.89
N PHE A 129 -4.75 -8.59 6.03
CA PHE A 129 -5.46 -9.21 4.90
C PHE A 129 -6.49 -8.32 4.21
N LEU A 130 -7.04 -7.33 4.91
CA LEU A 130 -8.07 -6.43 4.36
C LEU A 130 -7.51 -5.06 3.98
N VAL A 131 -6.31 -4.70 4.48
CA VAL A 131 -5.68 -3.40 4.19
C VAL A 131 -4.35 -3.58 3.47
N ALA A 132 -3.31 -4.04 4.17
CA ALA A 132 -1.95 -4.05 3.65
C ALA A 132 -1.79 -4.96 2.43
N LEU A 133 -2.26 -6.21 2.49
CA LEU A 133 -2.14 -7.13 1.36
C LEU A 133 -2.84 -6.59 0.10
N PRO A 134 -4.14 -6.22 0.14
CA PRO A 134 -4.80 -5.64 -1.03
C PRO A 134 -4.14 -4.37 -1.57
N GLU A 135 -3.81 -3.43 -0.70
CA GLU A 135 -3.24 -2.15 -1.13
C GLU A 135 -1.84 -2.35 -1.72
N GLU A 136 -1.00 -3.20 -1.14
CA GLU A 136 0.33 -3.45 -1.69
C GLU A 136 0.27 -4.25 -3.01
N VAL A 137 -0.68 -5.18 -3.15
CA VAL A 137 -0.95 -5.83 -4.44
C VAL A 137 -1.34 -4.79 -5.50
N PHE A 138 -2.21 -3.84 -5.16
CA PHE A 138 -2.64 -2.80 -6.08
C PHE A 138 -1.52 -1.82 -6.42
N TYR A 139 -0.96 -1.16 -5.42
CA TYR A 139 -0.06 -0.02 -5.60
C TYR A 139 1.36 -0.47 -5.97
N ARG A 140 1.90 -1.51 -5.31
CA ARG A 140 3.30 -1.92 -5.47
C ARG A 140 3.41 -3.06 -6.46
N GLY A 141 2.41 -3.95 -6.45
CA GLY A 141 2.27 -5.01 -7.42
C GLY A 141 1.93 -4.46 -8.79
N TYR A 142 0.67 -4.06 -8.99
CA TYR A 142 0.15 -3.59 -10.27
C TYR A 142 0.69 -2.21 -10.68
N LEU A 143 0.33 -1.15 -9.95
CA LEU A 143 0.52 0.23 -10.39
C LEU A 143 1.99 0.60 -10.58
N GLN A 144 2.85 0.34 -9.58
CA GLN A 144 4.28 0.63 -9.67
C GLN A 144 4.96 -0.15 -10.80
N THR A 145 4.63 -1.43 -11.00
CA THR A 145 5.19 -2.23 -12.11
C THR A 145 4.75 -1.67 -13.47
N ARG A 146 3.49 -1.23 -13.63
CA ARG A 146 3.07 -0.55 -14.87
C ARG A 146 3.83 0.75 -15.06
N LEU A 147 3.97 1.58 -14.02
CA LEU A 147 4.69 2.84 -14.09
C LEU A 147 6.20 2.67 -14.35
N ASP A 148 6.81 1.55 -13.96
CA ASP A 148 8.20 1.21 -14.31
C ASP A 148 8.42 1.11 -15.84
N ALA A 149 7.39 0.76 -16.62
CA ALA A 149 7.46 0.76 -18.09
C ALA A 149 7.41 2.17 -18.69
N VAL A 150 6.92 3.15 -17.93
CA VAL A 150 6.86 4.57 -18.32
C VAL A 150 8.12 5.32 -17.87
N PHE A 151 8.59 5.00 -16.66
CA PHE A 151 9.70 5.68 -16.01
C PHE A 151 10.88 4.73 -15.81
N PRO A 152 11.97 4.90 -16.59
CA PRO A 152 13.16 4.07 -16.42
C PRO A 152 13.75 4.19 -15.01
N LYS A 153 14.22 3.06 -14.47
CA LYS A 153 14.95 2.98 -13.19
C LYS A 153 16.38 3.45 -13.39
N LYS A 154 16.64 4.72 -13.09
CA LYS A 154 17.94 5.38 -13.36
C LYS A 154 18.82 5.53 -12.12
N ILE A 155 18.26 5.30 -10.92
CA ILE A 155 18.94 5.59 -9.65
C ILE A 155 18.96 4.33 -8.80
N ARG A 156 20.07 4.07 -8.11
CA ARG A 156 20.19 3.00 -7.13
C ARG A 156 20.20 3.58 -5.72
N VAL A 157 19.22 3.20 -4.90
CA VAL A 157 19.08 3.66 -3.51
C VAL A 157 19.14 2.44 -2.60
N LEU A 158 20.15 2.35 -1.73
CA LEU A 158 20.33 1.26 -0.76
C LEU A 158 20.20 -0.15 -1.39
N GLY A 159 20.70 -0.31 -2.62
CA GLY A 159 20.68 -1.58 -3.36
C GLY A 159 19.36 -1.90 -4.08
N ALA A 160 18.41 -0.97 -4.17
CA ALA A 160 17.23 -1.06 -5.01
C ALA A 160 17.35 -0.13 -6.24
N ASP A 161 17.03 -0.64 -7.42
CA ASP A 161 16.94 0.17 -8.64
C ASP A 161 15.56 0.84 -8.71
N VAL A 162 15.54 2.16 -8.72
CA VAL A 162 14.33 2.98 -8.62
C VAL A 162 14.30 4.08 -9.69
N GLY A 163 13.09 4.53 -10.00
CA GLY A 163 12.81 5.64 -10.90
C GLY A 163 11.62 6.45 -10.42
N TRP A 164 11.10 7.34 -11.26
CA TRP A 164 9.93 8.17 -10.93
C TRP A 164 8.67 7.35 -10.64
N SER A 165 8.57 6.11 -11.10
CA SER A 165 7.50 5.17 -10.76
C SER A 165 7.29 5.03 -9.24
N LEU A 166 8.37 5.06 -8.45
CA LEU A 166 8.32 5.01 -6.99
C LEU A 166 7.54 6.20 -6.41
N VAL A 167 7.92 7.40 -6.84
CA VAL A 167 7.36 8.67 -6.35
C VAL A 167 5.92 8.82 -6.84
N VAL A 168 5.66 8.52 -8.12
CA VAL A 168 4.32 8.64 -8.70
C VAL A 168 3.37 7.61 -8.08
N ALA A 169 3.78 6.36 -7.87
CA ALA A 169 2.93 5.36 -7.21
C ALA A 169 2.63 5.76 -5.75
N ALA A 170 3.61 6.30 -5.02
CA ALA A 170 3.39 6.82 -3.66
C ALA A 170 2.45 8.04 -3.64
N ALA A 171 2.49 8.91 -4.67
CA ALA A 171 1.56 10.02 -4.81
C ALA A 171 0.14 9.54 -5.10
N PHE A 172 -0.05 8.57 -6.00
CA PHE A 172 -1.35 7.95 -6.26
C PHE A 172 -1.92 7.27 -5.02
N PHE A 173 -1.06 6.63 -4.22
CA PHE A 173 -1.43 6.06 -2.93
C PHE A 173 -1.95 7.13 -1.96
N ALA A 174 -1.19 8.21 -1.76
CA ALA A 174 -1.57 9.31 -0.88
C ALA A 174 -2.85 10.01 -1.32
N VAL A 175 -2.97 10.34 -2.61
CA VAL A 175 -4.16 10.98 -3.19
C VAL A 175 -5.37 10.05 -3.07
N GLY A 176 -5.19 8.73 -3.25
CA GLY A 176 -6.27 7.75 -3.10
C GLY A 176 -6.88 7.74 -1.68
N HIS A 177 -6.10 8.12 -0.66
CA HIS A 177 -6.62 8.23 0.70
C HIS A 177 -7.54 9.44 0.92
N LEU A 178 -7.59 10.40 -0.02
CA LEU A 178 -8.52 11.54 0.03
C LEU A 178 -9.99 11.16 -0.24
N VAL A 179 -10.29 9.87 -0.47
CA VAL A 179 -11.65 9.34 -0.33
C VAL A 179 -12.23 9.67 1.05
N GLU A 180 -11.37 9.73 2.07
CA GLU A 180 -11.64 10.46 3.29
C GLU A 180 -11.11 11.90 3.13
N PRO A 181 -11.95 12.95 3.10
CA PRO A 181 -11.55 14.31 2.72
C PRO A 181 -10.76 15.02 3.84
N ARG A 182 -9.57 14.49 4.12
CA ARG A 182 -8.72 14.83 5.25
C ARG A 182 -7.28 15.05 4.79
N PRO A 183 -6.76 16.28 4.82
CA PRO A 183 -5.41 16.59 4.32
C PRO A 183 -4.29 15.80 4.99
N ASP A 184 -4.45 15.43 6.27
CA ASP A 184 -3.46 14.64 7.03
C ASP A 184 -3.22 13.25 6.40
N LYS A 185 -4.20 12.72 5.66
CA LYS A 185 -4.06 11.44 4.95
C LYS A 185 -3.01 11.48 3.83
N LEU A 186 -2.66 12.66 3.30
CA LEU A 186 -1.57 12.78 2.33
C LEU A 186 -0.20 12.39 2.92
N GLY A 187 -0.08 12.35 4.25
CA GLY A 187 1.09 11.84 4.94
C GLY A 187 1.42 10.38 4.60
N THR A 188 0.46 9.59 4.10
CA THR A 188 0.72 8.20 3.65
C THR A 188 1.65 8.13 2.42
N PHE A 189 1.94 9.26 1.78
CA PHE A 189 2.99 9.40 0.77
C PHE A 189 4.35 8.89 1.28
N PHE A 190 4.75 9.29 2.50
CA PHE A 190 6.08 8.99 3.04
C PHE A 190 6.32 7.50 3.31
N PRO A 191 5.48 6.78 4.09
CA PRO A 191 5.62 5.33 4.19
C PRO A 191 5.39 4.66 2.83
N GLY A 192 4.59 5.27 1.96
CA GLY A 192 4.38 4.80 0.60
C GLY A 192 5.64 4.72 -0.26
N LEU A 193 6.64 5.58 -0.02
CA LEU A 193 7.97 5.49 -0.63
C LEU A 193 8.75 4.28 -0.09
N VAL A 194 8.67 3.98 1.20
CA VAL A 194 9.34 2.81 1.79
C VAL A 194 8.72 1.52 1.26
N PHE A 195 7.40 1.45 1.14
CA PHE A 195 6.69 0.31 0.54
C PHE A 195 7.15 0.04 -0.90
N GLY A 196 7.22 1.09 -1.72
CA GLY A 196 7.69 0.96 -3.10
C GLY A 196 9.19 0.63 -3.20
N TRP A 197 10.01 1.13 -2.27
CA TRP A 197 11.41 0.76 -2.17
C TRP A 197 11.58 -0.72 -1.78
N LEU A 198 10.81 -1.23 -0.81
CA LEU A 198 10.81 -2.64 -0.42
C LEU A 198 10.49 -3.53 -1.62
N ARG A 199 9.45 -3.17 -2.39
CA ARG A 199 9.09 -3.87 -3.64
C ARG A 199 10.21 -3.86 -4.67
N ALA A 200 10.91 -2.74 -4.82
CA ALA A 200 12.04 -2.63 -5.75
C ALA A 200 13.26 -3.43 -5.26
N ARG A 201 13.50 -3.47 -3.95
CA ARG A 201 14.65 -4.15 -3.32
C ARG A 201 14.56 -5.67 -3.37
N THR A 202 13.36 -6.21 -3.19
CA THR A 202 13.12 -7.66 -3.08
C THR A 202 12.61 -8.28 -4.37
N GLY A 203 11.90 -7.49 -5.19
CA GLY A 203 11.18 -8.00 -6.35
C GLY A 203 9.76 -8.50 -6.05
N THR A 204 9.30 -8.45 -4.79
CA THR A 204 7.96 -8.92 -4.38
C THR A 204 7.29 -7.97 -3.39
N VAL A 205 5.95 -8.02 -3.30
CA VAL A 205 5.18 -7.16 -2.40
C VAL A 205 5.24 -7.60 -0.93
N GLY A 206 5.65 -8.84 -0.64
CA GLY A 206 5.55 -9.42 0.71
C GLY A 206 6.24 -8.61 1.81
N GLY A 207 7.43 -8.06 1.54
CA GLY A 207 8.11 -7.17 2.50
C GLY A 207 7.34 -5.87 2.76
N ALA A 208 6.74 -5.30 1.71
CA ALA A 208 5.92 -4.11 1.81
C ALA A 208 4.62 -4.39 2.59
N VAL A 209 3.98 -5.55 2.37
CA VAL A 209 2.79 -5.99 3.14
C VAL A 209 3.10 -6.07 4.63
N ILE A 210 4.22 -6.70 4.99
CA ILE A 210 4.66 -6.83 6.39
C ILE A 210 4.89 -5.44 7.01
N PHE A 211 5.65 -4.57 6.32
CA PHE A 211 5.96 -3.24 6.85
C PHE A 211 4.71 -2.36 6.96
N HIS A 212 3.85 -2.37 5.95
CA HIS A 212 2.59 -1.62 5.94
C HIS A 212 1.66 -2.07 7.07
N ALA A 213 1.41 -3.39 7.22
CA ALA A 213 0.60 -3.89 8.32
C ALA A 213 1.19 -3.48 9.68
N ALA A 214 2.50 -3.57 9.85
CA ALA A 214 3.18 -3.14 11.07
C ALA A 214 3.03 -1.64 11.33
N CYS A 215 3.06 -0.78 10.30
CA CYS A 215 2.79 0.65 10.46
C CYS A 215 1.37 0.91 10.99
N ASN A 216 0.36 0.21 10.48
CA ASN A 216 -1.02 0.35 10.95
C ASN A 216 -1.17 -0.15 12.39
N ILE A 217 -0.60 -1.32 12.70
CA ILE A 217 -0.60 -1.88 14.06
C ILE A 217 0.12 -0.94 15.03
N TRP A 218 1.27 -0.38 14.63
CA TRP A 218 2.02 0.56 15.47
C TRP A 218 1.25 1.86 15.71
N ALA A 219 0.60 2.40 14.68
CA ALA A 219 -0.25 3.58 14.81
C ALA A 219 -1.41 3.32 15.79
N GLU A 220 -2.06 2.15 15.73
CA GLU A 220 -3.12 1.77 16.68
C GLU A 220 -2.59 1.57 18.11
N ILE A 221 -1.45 0.91 18.30
CA ILE A 221 -0.82 0.78 19.63
C ILE A 221 -0.56 2.16 20.24
N LEU A 222 -0.02 3.10 19.46
CA LEU A 222 0.18 4.47 19.92
C LEU A 222 -1.15 5.17 20.20
N ARG A 223 -2.16 4.98 19.34
CA ARG A 223 -3.49 5.55 19.55
C ARG A 223 -4.10 5.06 20.86
N TYR A 224 -4.15 3.75 21.09
CA TYR A 224 -4.64 3.19 22.36
C TYR A 224 -3.80 3.64 23.54
N GLY A 225 -2.49 3.73 23.37
CA GLY A 225 -1.58 4.10 24.44
C GLY A 225 -1.72 5.56 24.92
N TYR A 226 -1.95 6.50 24.00
CA TYR A 226 -2.09 7.92 24.33
C TYR A 226 -3.53 8.37 24.57
N PHE A 227 -4.52 7.63 24.04
CA PHE A 227 -5.94 8.04 24.08
C PHE A 227 -6.86 7.04 24.80
N GLY A 228 -6.35 5.87 25.18
CA GLY A 228 -7.16 4.79 25.74
C GLY A 228 -7.83 3.92 24.68
N VAL A 229 -8.43 2.82 25.14
CA VAL A 229 -9.26 1.94 24.32
C VAL A 229 -10.68 2.53 24.23
N PRO A 230 -11.31 2.58 23.03
CA PRO A 230 -12.69 3.04 22.84
C PRO A 230 -13.73 2.31 23.70
#